data_AF-A0A1H4X381-F1
#
_entry.id   AF-A0A1H4X381-F1
#
_cell.length_a   1.000
_cell.length_b   1.000
_cell.length_c   1.000
_cell.angle_alpha   90.00
_cell.angle_beta   90.00
_cell.angle_gamma   90.00
#
_symmetry.space_group_name_H-M   'P 1'
#
loop_
_entity.id
_entity.type
_entity.pdbx_description
1 polymer ?
#
loop_
_entity_poly.entity_id
_entity_poly.type
_entity_poly.pdbx_seq_one_letter_code
_entity_poly.pdbx_strand_id
1 'polypeptide(L)'
;MTDIVTATIGGRTFGGSGLYLDPADTVGGVLTAPIEGWGNPGTRGDVNPWPDRDGAWSDPAYYDGANYVLRGVLVVPSFARAALVRDQFVAALPMKVYKPLIVAEAELTRYAMVRVVGTPEVVWDGVETISVNVQFVATDHRRFAGTGPNDISGSGVARLPITDGGLVIPPTTVADTNWSNNPSFEVDTSGWVGVGGALTRETVSPPAWIVGTAWGRLTTGSGATRPGVLAASSTDQRVNLSPGDWAAVSMLMANDSGYTSQIGIRFFDSTNTRISESMSAPTNNTGGRVTHSAQAPAGTIYAQPVPYLYNGGTVIPSGVKLDFDAVKISAAATQSAAVAFAGDYFDGGSAPSGGYTFRYTSTAGKSTSEKVQLAGLTVPFAITATVTNNAVTVGSSGTGTPRVVVTIAAVNTHLTNPQITDDLGNRMTFNLVLTVGQFLVIDLDKKTILLNGTASRRTALRGSWINPRPGMTLTFNAEGSSPPTRPPPPWPGLTPGIRRAYCAS
;
A
#
# COMPACT_ATOMS: atom_id res chain seq x y z
N MET A 1 -13.96 53.03 11.27
CA MET A 1 -14.83 52.41 10.26
C MET A 1 -13.91 51.61 9.36
N THR A 2 -14.01 50.29 9.37
CA THR A 2 -13.33 49.44 8.39
C THR A 2 -14.06 49.58 7.07
N ASP A 3 -13.36 49.97 6.01
CA ASP A 3 -13.90 49.99 4.66
C ASP A 3 -14.24 48.56 4.24
N ILE A 4 -15.52 48.21 4.36
CA ILE A 4 -16.05 46.94 3.87
C ILE A 4 -16.14 47.05 2.36
N VAL A 5 -15.37 46.22 1.65
CA VAL A 5 -15.26 46.31 0.19
C VAL A 5 -16.36 45.49 -0.47
N THR A 6 -16.61 44.26 0.00
CA THR A 6 -17.70 43.39 -0.48
C THR A 6 -18.22 42.47 0.64
N ALA A 7 -19.46 42.00 0.54
CA ALA A 7 -20.08 41.02 1.41
C ALA A 7 -20.80 39.93 0.59
N THR A 8 -20.63 38.65 0.90
CA THR A 8 -21.27 37.54 0.18
C THR A 8 -22.20 36.75 1.10
N ILE A 9 -23.43 36.51 0.67
CA ILE A 9 -24.44 35.73 1.42
C ILE A 9 -24.91 34.58 0.57
N GLY A 10 -24.75 33.35 1.09
CA GLY A 10 -25.28 32.15 0.44
C GLY A 10 -24.77 31.92 -0.98
N GLY A 11 -23.53 32.34 -1.26
CA GLY A 11 -22.89 32.23 -2.57
C GLY A 11 -23.05 33.44 -3.49
N ARG A 12 -23.70 34.53 -3.05
CA ARG A 12 -23.89 35.75 -3.86
C ARG A 12 -23.18 36.95 -3.24
N THR A 13 -22.37 37.68 -4.03
CA THR A 13 -21.51 38.79 -3.56
C THR A 13 -22.16 40.16 -3.78
N PHE A 14 -21.97 41.07 -2.83
CA PHE A 14 -22.58 42.40 -2.73
C PHE A 14 -21.53 43.46 -2.33
N GLY A 15 -21.25 44.47 -3.17
CA GLY A 15 -20.35 45.59 -2.85
C GLY A 15 -19.14 45.70 -3.79
N GLY A 16 -18.58 46.90 -3.93
CA GLY A 16 -17.39 47.22 -4.74
C GLY A 16 -17.66 47.38 -6.25
N SER A 17 -17.86 48.61 -6.75
CA SER A 17 -18.02 48.98 -8.20
C SER A 17 -19.02 48.18 -9.07
N GLY A 18 -19.77 47.23 -8.51
CA GLY A 18 -20.76 46.44 -9.23
C GLY A 18 -21.13 45.17 -8.47
N LEU A 19 -22.39 44.78 -8.51
CA LEU A 19 -22.89 43.47 -8.08
C LEU A 19 -22.59 42.45 -9.18
N TYR A 20 -21.74 41.46 -8.89
CA TYR A 20 -21.67 40.23 -9.68
C TYR A 20 -22.50 39.15 -8.97
N LEU A 21 -23.75 39.02 -9.41
CA LEU A 21 -24.58 37.85 -9.10
C LEU A 21 -24.11 36.74 -10.04
N ASP A 22 -23.17 35.90 -9.61
CA ASP A 22 -22.56 34.81 -10.40
C ASP A 22 -21.59 35.33 -11.51
N PRO A 23 -20.41 34.71 -11.73
CA PRO A 23 -19.59 34.96 -12.94
C PRO A 23 -20.34 34.74 -14.26
N ALA A 24 -21.54 34.14 -14.24
CA ALA A 24 -22.38 33.92 -15.42
C ALA A 24 -23.62 34.82 -15.55
N ASP A 25 -24.00 35.69 -14.59
CA ASP A 25 -25.27 36.44 -14.69
C ASP A 25 -25.15 37.97 -14.59
N THR A 26 -25.62 38.63 -15.64
CA THR A 26 -25.40 40.04 -15.99
C THR A 26 -26.50 40.94 -15.42
N VAL A 27 -26.90 40.72 -14.17
CA VAL A 27 -28.00 41.47 -13.53
C VAL A 27 -27.42 42.43 -12.50
N GLY A 28 -26.74 43.47 -13.00
CA GLY A 28 -26.09 44.48 -12.18
C GLY A 28 -27.06 45.26 -11.30
N GLY A 29 -26.85 45.18 -9.99
CA GLY A 29 -27.24 46.19 -9.02
C GLY A 29 -26.01 46.73 -8.30
N VAL A 30 -26.14 47.67 -7.37
CA VAL A 30 -25.06 48.02 -6.43
C VAL A 30 -25.67 48.11 -5.04
N LEU A 31 -25.13 47.35 -4.09
CA LEU A 31 -25.46 47.50 -2.67
C LEU A 31 -24.43 48.42 -2.02
N THR A 32 -24.88 49.58 -1.57
CA THR A 32 -24.07 50.49 -0.76
C THR A 32 -24.53 50.37 0.69
N ALA A 33 -23.80 49.61 1.50
CA ALA A 33 -24.23 49.28 2.86
C ALA A 33 -23.05 49.02 3.82
N PRO A 34 -22.92 49.75 4.93
CA PRO A 34 -22.11 49.26 6.04
C PRO A 34 -22.80 48.05 6.71
N ILE A 35 -22.02 47.08 7.16
CA ILE A 35 -22.52 46.01 8.05
C ILE A 35 -22.28 46.45 9.50
N GLU A 36 -23.35 46.79 10.19
CA GLU A 36 -23.32 47.08 11.62
C GLU A 36 -23.11 45.78 12.41
N GLY A 37 -22.40 45.87 13.53
CA GLY A 37 -22.14 44.71 14.39
C GLY A 37 -21.00 43.81 13.92
N TRP A 38 -20.33 44.10 12.79
CA TRP A 38 -19.10 43.41 12.34
C TRP A 38 -17.86 43.78 13.20
N GLY A 39 -18.07 43.94 14.50
CA GLY A 39 -17.11 44.31 15.54
C GLY A 39 -17.00 43.22 16.61
N ASN A 40 -16.46 43.57 17.78
CA ASN A 40 -16.37 42.61 18.88
C ASN A 40 -17.77 42.24 19.38
N PRO A 41 -18.02 40.97 19.72
CA PRO A 41 -19.28 40.57 20.34
C PRO A 41 -19.44 41.23 21.72
N GLY A 42 -20.69 41.41 22.14
CA GLY A 42 -20.99 41.73 23.53
C GLY A 42 -20.53 40.61 24.47
N THR A 43 -20.27 40.98 25.71
CA THR A 43 -19.99 40.04 26.79
C THR A 43 -21.12 40.13 27.80
N ARG A 44 -21.64 38.98 28.22
CA ARG A 44 -22.56 38.89 29.34
C ARG A 44 -21.85 38.27 30.53
N GLY A 45 -21.79 39.00 31.62
CA GLY A 45 -21.26 38.55 32.91
C GLY A 45 -21.86 39.41 34.01
N ASP A 46 -22.14 38.80 35.15
CA ASP A 46 -22.66 39.51 36.31
C ASP A 46 -21.49 40.00 37.16
N VAL A 47 -21.56 41.27 37.57
CA VAL A 47 -20.58 41.90 38.46
C VAL A 47 -21.28 42.14 39.79
N ASN A 48 -20.89 41.39 40.81
CA ASN A 48 -21.52 41.43 42.11
C ASN A 48 -20.70 42.35 43.02
N PRO A 49 -21.27 43.48 43.48
CA PRO A 49 -20.59 44.37 44.39
C PRO A 49 -20.38 43.69 45.74
N TRP A 50 -19.28 44.03 46.42
CA TRP A 50 -19.05 43.51 47.76
C TRP A 50 -20.02 44.21 48.73
N PRO A 51 -20.72 43.48 49.62
CA PRO A 51 -21.75 44.08 50.47
C PRO A 51 -21.26 45.24 51.36
N ASP A 52 -20.01 45.18 51.83
CA ASP A 52 -19.48 46.13 52.83
C ASP A 52 -18.06 46.65 52.50
N ARG A 53 -17.62 46.58 51.23
CA ARG A 53 -16.28 47.03 50.81
C ARG A 53 -16.31 47.62 49.40
N ASP A 54 -15.34 48.47 49.11
CA ASP A 54 -15.12 48.95 47.74
C ASP A 54 -14.72 47.79 46.82
N GLY A 55 -15.35 47.74 45.64
CA GLY A 55 -15.07 46.75 44.60
C GLY A 55 -16.20 45.75 44.36
N ALA A 56 -15.94 44.84 43.43
CA ALA A 56 -16.87 43.81 42.99
C ALA A 56 -16.10 42.52 42.63
N TRP A 57 -16.74 41.36 42.70
CA TRP A 57 -16.22 40.17 42.01
C TRP A 57 -17.00 39.94 40.72
N SER A 58 -16.32 39.47 39.68
CA SER A 58 -16.94 39.11 38.41
C SER A 58 -17.22 37.61 38.38
N ASP A 59 -18.46 37.24 38.11
CA ASP A 59 -18.79 35.86 37.74
C ASP A 59 -18.24 35.55 36.33
N PRO A 60 -18.19 34.27 35.90
CA PRO A 60 -17.74 33.92 34.56
C PRO A 60 -18.49 34.71 33.48
N ALA A 61 -17.74 35.44 32.66
CA ALA A 61 -18.28 36.17 31.52
C ALA A 61 -18.27 35.27 30.27
N TYR A 62 -19.37 35.31 29.52
CA TYR A 62 -19.53 34.61 28.25
C TYR A 62 -19.71 35.62 27.13
N TYR A 63 -19.26 35.28 25.94
CA TYR A 63 -19.56 36.06 24.75
C TYR A 63 -21.00 35.80 24.31
N ASP A 64 -21.73 36.88 24.02
CA ASP A 64 -23.05 36.78 23.42
C ASP A 64 -22.96 36.33 21.96
N GLY A 65 -24.09 35.86 21.41
CA GLY A 65 -24.23 35.66 19.98
C GLY A 65 -24.00 36.97 19.23
N ALA A 66 -23.30 36.91 18.10
CA ALA A 66 -23.04 38.11 17.30
C ALA A 66 -24.27 38.46 16.45
N ASN A 67 -24.74 39.70 16.56
CA ASN A 67 -25.81 40.23 15.74
C ASN A 67 -25.22 41.17 14.70
N TYR A 68 -25.63 40.99 13.44
CA TYR A 68 -25.21 41.83 12.33
C TYR A 68 -26.42 42.49 11.69
N VAL A 69 -26.31 43.75 11.30
CA VAL A 69 -27.37 44.44 10.56
C VAL A 69 -26.81 44.94 9.24
N LEU A 70 -27.46 44.54 8.15
CA LEU A 70 -27.17 45.03 6.81
C LEU A 70 -28.21 46.09 6.45
N ARG A 71 -27.77 47.34 6.32
CA ARG A 71 -28.60 48.48 5.91
C ARG A 71 -28.05 49.09 4.63
N GLY A 72 -28.86 49.17 3.58
CA GLY A 72 -28.42 49.83 2.37
C GLY A 72 -29.50 50.00 1.32
N VAL A 73 -29.07 50.45 0.15
CA VAL A 73 -29.93 50.61 -1.02
C VAL A 73 -29.36 49.78 -2.16
N LEU A 74 -30.21 49.00 -2.82
CA LEU A 74 -29.93 48.34 -4.09
C LEU A 74 -30.36 49.27 -5.21
N VAL A 75 -29.39 49.75 -5.99
CA VAL A 75 -29.64 50.55 -7.21
C VAL A 75 -29.61 49.62 -8.42
N VAL A 76 -30.60 49.71 -9.31
CA VAL A 76 -30.75 48.81 -10.46
C VAL A 76 -31.05 49.57 -11.76
N PRO A 77 -30.57 49.13 -12.94
CA PRO A 77 -30.66 49.91 -14.19
C PRO A 77 -32.06 50.08 -14.79
N SER A 78 -33.08 49.40 -14.28
CA SER A 78 -34.46 49.50 -14.78
C SER A 78 -35.45 48.86 -13.79
N PHE A 79 -36.69 49.33 -13.80
CA PHE A 79 -37.77 48.77 -12.98
C PHE A 79 -38.03 47.27 -13.22
N ALA A 80 -37.95 46.81 -14.47
CA ALA A 80 -38.13 45.39 -14.81
C ALA A 80 -37.06 44.50 -14.18
N ARG A 81 -35.82 44.99 -14.09
CA ARG A 81 -34.72 44.29 -13.40
C ARG A 81 -34.82 44.40 -11.88
N ALA A 82 -35.39 45.50 -11.39
CA ALA A 82 -35.55 45.73 -9.96
C ALA A 82 -36.37 44.63 -9.27
N ALA A 83 -37.47 44.19 -9.90
CA ALA A 83 -38.30 43.12 -9.35
C ALA A 83 -37.54 41.79 -9.25
N LEU A 84 -36.79 41.44 -10.31
CA LEU A 84 -35.96 40.24 -10.34
C LEU A 84 -34.84 40.28 -9.30
N VAL A 85 -34.14 41.41 -9.18
CA VAL A 85 -33.07 41.60 -8.18
C VAL A 85 -33.62 41.51 -6.75
N ARG A 86 -34.80 42.10 -6.51
CA ARG A 86 -35.49 42.00 -5.22
C ARG A 86 -35.80 40.55 -4.86
N ASP A 87 -36.44 39.81 -5.77
CA ASP A 87 -36.84 38.42 -5.54
C ASP A 87 -35.62 37.52 -5.33
N GLN A 88 -34.56 37.75 -6.12
CA GLN A 88 -33.30 37.04 -5.98
C GLN A 88 -32.58 37.35 -4.65
N PHE A 89 -32.60 38.62 -4.21
CA PHE A 89 -32.03 39.01 -2.92
C PHE A 89 -32.77 38.33 -1.77
N VAL A 90 -34.11 38.39 -1.77
CA VAL A 90 -34.94 37.73 -0.74
C VAL A 90 -34.73 36.21 -0.75
N ALA A 91 -34.62 35.59 -1.93
CA ALA A 91 -34.36 34.15 -2.05
C ALA A 91 -32.98 33.71 -1.53
N ALA A 92 -31.99 34.61 -1.56
CA ALA A 92 -30.64 34.34 -1.06
C ALA A 92 -30.57 34.36 0.48
N LEU A 93 -31.52 35.03 1.15
CA LEU A 93 -31.51 35.23 2.59
C LEU A 93 -31.61 33.90 3.36
N PRO A 94 -30.72 33.65 4.34
CA PRO A 94 -30.73 32.42 5.14
C PRO A 94 -31.82 32.43 6.22
N MET A 95 -33.08 32.21 5.82
CA MET A 95 -34.23 32.28 6.74
C MET A 95 -34.32 31.09 7.72
N LYS A 96 -33.94 29.88 7.28
CA LYS A 96 -34.13 28.63 8.06
C LYS A 96 -32.83 27.90 8.41
N VAL A 97 -31.77 28.14 7.66
CA VAL A 97 -30.50 27.39 7.74
C VAL A 97 -29.37 28.40 7.82
N TYR A 98 -28.36 28.11 8.65
CA TYR A 98 -27.15 28.92 8.71
C TYR A 98 -26.41 28.88 7.38
N LYS A 99 -26.07 30.05 6.85
CA LYS A 99 -25.22 30.21 5.68
C LYS A 99 -24.04 31.12 6.02
N PRO A 100 -22.90 30.99 5.32
CA PRO A 100 -21.81 31.93 5.50
C PRO A 100 -22.22 33.32 5.03
N LEU A 101 -22.03 34.30 5.91
CA LEU A 101 -21.87 35.72 5.57
C LEU A 101 -20.38 35.98 5.51
N ILE A 102 -19.88 36.25 4.31
CA ILE A 102 -18.48 36.52 4.03
C ILE A 102 -18.33 38.03 3.91
N VAL A 103 -17.29 38.61 4.49
CA VAL A 103 -16.97 40.03 4.40
C VAL A 103 -15.52 40.16 3.99
N ALA A 104 -15.28 40.86 2.88
CA ALA A 104 -13.96 41.23 2.41
C ALA A 104 -13.58 42.60 3.00
N GLU A 105 -12.61 42.58 3.91
CA GLU A 105 -11.88 43.74 4.42
C GLU A 105 -10.61 43.94 3.55
N ALA A 106 -9.96 45.11 3.62
CA ALA A 106 -8.88 45.51 2.70
C ALA A 106 -7.80 44.45 2.42
N GLU A 107 -7.39 43.67 3.43
CA GLU A 107 -6.36 42.62 3.30
C GLU A 107 -6.81 41.25 3.78
N LEU A 108 -8.06 41.11 4.24
CA LEU A 108 -8.55 39.90 4.89
C LEU A 108 -9.96 39.59 4.46
N THR A 109 -10.20 38.34 4.08
CA THR A 109 -11.55 37.81 3.90
C THR A 109 -11.90 36.94 5.08
N ARG A 110 -13.05 37.24 5.71
CA ARG A 110 -13.54 36.53 6.87
C ARG A 110 -14.99 36.13 6.68
N TYR A 111 -15.43 35.08 7.34
CA TYR A 111 -16.83 34.67 7.34
C TYR A 111 -17.37 34.39 8.74
N ALA A 112 -18.68 34.54 8.90
CA ALA A 112 -19.45 34.09 10.06
C ALA A 112 -20.66 33.27 9.59
N MET A 113 -21.05 32.26 10.35
CA MET A 113 -22.24 31.46 10.04
C MET A 113 -23.49 32.15 10.58
N VAL A 114 -24.34 32.65 9.69
CA VAL A 114 -25.48 33.49 10.06
C VAL A 114 -26.80 32.92 9.59
N ARG A 115 -27.88 33.32 10.27
CA ARG A 115 -29.26 33.21 9.77
C ARG A 115 -29.98 34.54 9.98
N VAL A 116 -31.02 34.80 9.21
CA VAL A 116 -31.87 35.99 9.40
C VAL A 116 -32.68 35.86 10.69
N VAL A 117 -32.82 36.96 11.41
CA VAL A 117 -33.71 37.09 12.58
C VAL A 117 -34.72 38.19 12.31
N GLY A 118 -35.97 37.93 12.72
CA GLY A 118 -37.09 38.82 12.44
C GLY A 118 -37.52 38.78 10.98
N THR A 119 -38.33 39.76 10.59
CA THR A 119 -38.80 39.91 9.21
C THR A 119 -37.86 40.84 8.47
N PRO A 120 -37.18 40.39 7.40
CA PRO A 120 -36.33 41.27 6.60
C PRO A 120 -37.18 42.34 5.92
N GLU A 121 -36.73 43.59 5.98
CA GLU A 121 -37.39 44.71 5.33
C GLU A 121 -36.72 44.97 3.99
N VAL A 122 -37.46 44.68 2.91
CA VAL A 122 -37.01 44.88 1.52
C VAL A 122 -38.13 45.57 0.76
N VAL A 123 -38.06 46.90 0.74
CA VAL A 123 -39.12 47.79 0.26
C VAL A 123 -38.66 48.60 -0.94
N TRP A 124 -39.61 48.91 -1.82
CA TRP A 124 -39.39 49.81 -2.94
C TRP A 124 -39.21 51.23 -2.41
N ASP A 125 -38.10 51.87 -2.77
CA ASP A 125 -37.76 53.24 -2.37
C ASP A 125 -37.69 54.18 -3.58
N GLY A 126 -38.27 53.74 -4.71
CA GLY A 126 -38.26 54.41 -6.00
C GLY A 126 -38.45 53.41 -7.15
N VAL A 127 -38.34 53.91 -8.38
CA VAL A 127 -38.52 53.11 -9.61
C VAL A 127 -37.29 52.22 -9.89
N GLU A 128 -36.13 52.60 -9.39
CA GLU A 128 -34.84 51.93 -9.65
C GLU A 128 -34.03 51.73 -8.35
N THR A 129 -34.69 51.84 -7.21
CA THR A 129 -34.07 51.77 -5.88
C THR A 129 -34.90 50.90 -4.95
N ILE A 130 -34.23 50.00 -4.25
CA ILE A 130 -34.83 49.11 -3.24
C ILE A 130 -34.05 49.30 -1.95
N SER A 131 -34.74 49.72 -0.89
CA SER A 131 -34.16 49.82 0.44
C SER A 131 -34.15 48.45 1.12
N VAL A 132 -33.01 48.10 1.71
CA VAL A 132 -32.78 46.82 2.40
C VAL A 132 -32.35 47.06 3.84
N ASN A 133 -33.04 46.39 4.76
CA ASN A 133 -32.72 46.35 6.16
C ASN A 133 -32.93 44.92 6.68
N VAL A 134 -31.83 44.21 6.92
CA VAL A 134 -31.84 42.79 7.29
C VAL A 134 -30.96 42.58 8.52
N GLN A 135 -31.54 41.95 9.53
CA GLN A 135 -30.82 41.55 10.73
C GLN A 135 -30.45 40.05 10.68
N PHE A 136 -29.21 39.75 11.06
CA PHE A 136 -28.64 38.43 11.13
C PHE A 136 -28.19 38.10 12.54
N VAL A 137 -28.27 36.82 12.92
CA VAL A 137 -27.64 36.28 14.13
C VAL A 137 -26.66 35.17 13.77
N ALA A 138 -25.49 35.21 14.40
CA ALA A 138 -24.55 34.10 14.45
C ALA A 138 -24.55 33.48 15.85
N THR A 139 -24.72 32.16 15.92
CA THR A 139 -24.63 31.42 17.19
C THR A 139 -23.20 31.29 17.69
N ASP A 140 -22.23 31.33 16.79
CA ASP A 140 -20.81 31.46 17.12
C ASP A 140 -20.41 32.92 16.92
N HIS A 141 -19.84 33.55 17.94
CA HIS A 141 -19.38 34.93 17.87
C HIS A 141 -18.12 35.10 16.99
N ARG A 142 -17.42 34.01 16.69
CA ARG A 142 -16.13 34.05 16.01
C ARG A 142 -16.29 34.30 14.53
N ARG A 143 -15.31 35.04 14.00
CA ARG A 143 -15.09 35.22 12.56
C ARG A 143 -13.95 34.32 12.13
N PHE A 144 -14.20 33.52 11.12
CA PHE A 144 -13.25 32.57 10.57
C PHE A 144 -12.56 33.17 9.34
N ALA A 145 -11.32 32.79 9.08
CA ALA A 145 -10.63 33.20 7.86
C ALA A 145 -11.19 32.45 6.64
N GLY A 146 -11.19 33.10 5.47
CA GLY A 146 -11.61 32.51 4.20
C GLY A 146 -13.06 32.83 3.81
N THR A 147 -13.57 32.11 2.81
CA THR A 147 -14.87 32.34 2.16
C THR A 147 -15.95 31.33 2.54
N GLY A 148 -15.75 30.53 3.59
CA GLY A 148 -16.81 29.67 4.14
C GLY A 148 -16.29 28.45 4.89
N PRO A 149 -17.20 27.63 5.46
CA PRO A 149 -16.83 26.43 6.22
C PRO A 149 -16.09 25.36 5.40
N ASN A 150 -16.16 25.44 4.07
CA ASN A 150 -15.43 24.56 3.15
C ASN A 150 -14.18 25.24 2.55
N ASP A 151 -13.99 26.54 2.79
CA ASP A 151 -12.83 27.30 2.33
C ASP A 151 -11.76 27.30 3.42
N ILE A 152 -11.20 26.11 3.63
CA ILE A 152 -9.82 26.01 4.04
C ILE A 152 -9.07 26.22 2.73
N SER A 153 -8.28 27.29 2.63
CA SER A 153 -7.27 27.51 1.59
C SER A 153 -6.14 26.46 1.70
N GLY A 154 -6.58 25.21 1.55
CA GLY A 154 -5.94 23.95 1.93
C GLY A 154 -6.97 22.82 1.81
N SER A 155 -7.63 22.71 0.65
CA SER A 155 -8.41 21.58 0.14
C SER A 155 -8.34 20.27 0.96
N GLY A 156 -9.36 20.06 1.80
CA GLY A 156 -10.33 18.99 1.54
C GLY A 156 -9.93 17.53 1.79
N VAL A 157 -9.11 17.21 2.80
CA VAL A 157 -9.14 15.92 3.54
C VAL A 157 -8.54 16.20 4.93
N ALA A 158 -9.01 15.55 5.99
CA ALA A 158 -8.21 15.44 7.22
C ALA A 158 -6.91 14.69 6.87
N ARG A 159 -5.84 15.44 6.60
CA ARG A 159 -4.54 14.85 6.30
C ARG A 159 -3.94 14.35 7.61
N LEU A 160 -3.57 13.08 7.64
CA LEU A 160 -2.54 12.58 8.54
C LEU A 160 -1.31 13.50 8.41
N PRO A 161 -0.50 13.72 9.46
CA PRO A 161 0.67 14.60 9.37
C PRO A 161 1.52 14.23 8.14
N ILE A 162 1.58 15.15 7.17
CA ILE A 162 2.50 15.07 6.03
C ILE A 162 3.67 15.96 6.40
N THR A 163 4.85 15.37 6.56
CA THR A 163 6.08 16.10 6.32
C THR A 163 6.25 16.19 4.80
N ASP A 164 6.70 17.34 4.28
CA ASP A 164 7.24 17.40 2.91
C ASP A 164 8.40 16.41 2.85
N GLY A 165 8.11 15.24 2.29
CA GLY A 165 8.92 14.03 2.44
C GLY A 165 8.11 12.77 2.16
N GLY A 166 6.79 12.80 2.33
CA GLY A 166 5.92 11.67 2.02
C GLY A 166 6.26 10.41 2.83
N LEU A 167 5.41 9.39 2.72
CA LEU A 167 5.81 8.04 3.10
C LEU A 167 6.79 7.53 2.04
N VAL A 168 8.09 7.68 2.28
CA VAL A 168 9.11 7.00 1.49
C VAL A 168 9.09 5.53 1.91
N ILE A 169 8.38 4.69 1.15
CA ILE A 169 8.61 3.26 1.17
C ILE A 169 10.03 3.07 0.64
N PRO A 170 10.99 2.54 1.41
CA PRO A 170 12.33 2.29 0.89
C PRO A 170 12.17 1.46 -0.39
N PRO A 171 12.79 1.85 -1.52
CA PRO A 171 12.76 1.00 -2.70
C PRO A 171 13.28 -0.38 -2.31
N THR A 172 12.72 -1.44 -2.91
CA THR A 172 13.31 -2.78 -2.79
C THR A 172 14.74 -2.72 -3.30
N THR A 173 15.70 -2.77 -2.39
CA THR A 173 17.13 -2.76 -2.71
C THR A 173 17.61 -4.19 -2.83
N VAL A 174 18.45 -4.44 -3.85
CA VAL A 174 19.22 -5.68 -3.93
C VAL A 174 20.28 -5.62 -2.83
N ALA A 175 20.15 -6.51 -1.85
CA ALA A 175 21.04 -6.57 -0.70
C ALA A 175 22.26 -7.46 -0.97
N ASP A 176 22.10 -8.48 -1.82
CA ASP A 176 23.17 -9.39 -2.24
C ASP A 176 22.80 -10.06 -3.57
N THR A 177 23.79 -10.45 -4.36
CA THR A 177 23.64 -11.15 -5.64
C THR A 177 24.48 -12.41 -5.65
N ASN A 178 23.84 -13.56 -5.90
CA ASN A 178 24.54 -14.76 -6.29
C ASN A 178 24.83 -14.71 -7.79
N TRP A 179 26.10 -14.48 -8.11
CA TRP A 179 26.59 -14.32 -9.49
C TRP A 179 26.78 -15.65 -10.24
N SER A 180 26.48 -16.78 -9.60
CA SER A 180 26.43 -18.06 -10.29
C SER A 180 25.11 -18.20 -11.04
N ASN A 181 25.19 -18.53 -12.32
CA ASN A 181 24.02 -18.89 -13.12
C ASN A 181 23.68 -20.35 -12.83
N ASN A 182 22.40 -20.66 -12.70
CA ASN A 182 21.94 -22.02 -12.44
C ASN A 182 22.66 -22.66 -11.23
N PRO A 183 22.60 -22.02 -10.04
CA PRO A 183 23.45 -22.41 -8.91
C PRO A 183 23.01 -23.69 -8.21
N SER A 184 21.77 -24.14 -8.42
CA SER A 184 21.13 -25.33 -7.82
C SER A 184 20.77 -26.42 -8.82
N PHE A 185 21.02 -26.23 -10.12
CA PHE A 185 20.73 -27.23 -11.16
C PHE A 185 19.26 -27.67 -11.22
N GLU A 186 18.31 -26.87 -10.74
CA GLU A 186 16.89 -27.25 -10.66
C GLU A 186 16.24 -27.50 -12.03
N VAL A 187 16.79 -26.94 -13.11
CA VAL A 187 16.23 -27.07 -14.47
C VAL A 187 17.11 -27.90 -15.40
N ASP A 188 18.38 -27.54 -15.53
CA ASP A 188 19.33 -28.20 -16.45
C ASP A 188 20.78 -27.94 -15.99
N THR A 189 21.76 -28.12 -16.88
CA THR A 189 23.18 -27.80 -16.65
C THR A 189 23.64 -26.57 -17.43
N SER A 190 22.72 -25.73 -17.91
CA SER A 190 23.05 -24.55 -18.71
C SER A 190 23.99 -23.63 -17.95
N GLY A 191 24.95 -23.04 -18.66
CA GLY A 191 26.00 -22.20 -18.09
C GLY A 191 27.21 -22.97 -17.53
N TRP A 192 27.19 -24.30 -17.57
CA TRP A 192 28.27 -25.17 -17.09
C TRP A 192 28.65 -26.23 -18.12
N VAL A 193 29.95 -26.58 -18.17
CA VAL A 193 30.48 -27.60 -19.07
C VAL A 193 31.48 -28.50 -18.34
N GLY A 194 31.35 -29.81 -18.53
CA GLY A 194 32.31 -30.79 -18.01
C GLY A 194 33.60 -30.80 -18.83
N VAL A 195 34.74 -30.93 -18.15
CA VAL A 195 36.06 -31.12 -18.76
C VAL A 195 36.71 -32.36 -18.17
N GLY A 196 37.18 -33.27 -19.03
CA GLY A 196 37.67 -34.58 -18.61
C GLY A 196 36.57 -35.54 -18.14
N GLY A 197 35.31 -35.22 -18.44
CA GLY A 197 34.13 -36.01 -18.08
C GLY A 197 32.83 -35.40 -18.59
N ALA A 198 31.73 -36.12 -18.38
CA ALA A 198 30.38 -35.67 -18.72
C ALA A 198 29.73 -35.00 -17.51
N LEU A 199 29.17 -33.80 -17.72
CA LEU A 199 28.35 -33.10 -16.74
C LEU A 199 26.87 -33.46 -16.97
N THR A 200 26.20 -33.93 -15.94
CA THR A 200 24.78 -34.28 -15.96
C THR A 200 24.04 -33.62 -14.80
N ARG A 201 22.75 -33.38 -15.00
CA ARG A 201 21.82 -33.03 -13.93
C ARG A 201 21.23 -34.31 -13.35
N GLU A 202 21.31 -34.44 -12.03
CA GLU A 202 20.77 -35.57 -11.29
C GLU A 202 19.55 -35.15 -10.49
N THR A 203 18.56 -36.05 -10.36
CA THR A 203 17.30 -35.79 -9.62
C THR A 203 16.81 -36.98 -8.81
N VAL A 204 17.44 -38.14 -8.99
CA VAL A 204 16.93 -39.39 -8.42
C VAL A 204 17.55 -39.58 -7.04
N SER A 205 16.69 -39.70 -6.03
CA SER A 205 17.10 -39.89 -4.62
C SER A 205 18.09 -38.81 -4.16
N PRO A 206 17.67 -37.53 -4.16
CA PRO A 206 18.54 -36.41 -3.80
C PRO A 206 19.16 -36.63 -2.41
N PRO A 207 20.49 -36.51 -2.29
CA PRO A 207 21.16 -36.60 -0.99
C PRO A 207 20.68 -35.51 -0.03
N ALA A 208 20.62 -35.80 1.27
CA ALA A 208 20.12 -34.82 2.26
C ALA A 208 20.95 -33.52 2.36
N TRP A 209 22.14 -33.49 1.76
CA TRP A 209 23.01 -32.32 1.77
C TRP A 209 22.75 -31.35 0.62
N ILE A 210 22.01 -31.73 -0.44
CA ILE A 210 21.71 -30.81 -1.55
C ILE A 210 20.62 -29.81 -1.15
N VAL A 211 20.53 -28.71 -1.88
CA VAL A 211 19.41 -27.78 -1.84
C VAL A 211 18.43 -28.14 -2.96
N GLY A 212 17.14 -28.16 -2.64
CA GLY A 212 16.10 -28.43 -3.64
C GLY A 212 16.01 -29.90 -4.03
N THR A 213 15.90 -30.19 -5.32
CA THR A 213 15.58 -31.53 -5.83
C THR A 213 16.56 -32.07 -6.86
N ALA A 214 17.51 -31.24 -7.29
CA ALA A 214 18.48 -31.60 -8.31
C ALA A 214 19.89 -31.13 -7.95
N TRP A 215 20.89 -31.70 -8.61
CA TRP A 215 22.28 -31.26 -8.46
C TRP A 215 23.10 -31.56 -9.72
N GLY A 216 24.29 -30.96 -9.79
CA GLY A 216 25.25 -31.20 -10.86
C GLY A 216 26.15 -32.39 -10.52
N ARG A 217 26.31 -33.31 -11.47
CA ARG A 217 27.27 -34.42 -11.39
C ARG A 217 28.23 -34.38 -12.56
N LEU A 218 29.52 -34.31 -12.27
CA LEU A 218 30.55 -34.69 -13.23
C LEU A 218 30.89 -36.18 -13.05
N THR A 219 30.78 -36.96 -14.11
CA THR A 219 31.33 -38.32 -14.18
C THR A 219 32.54 -38.32 -15.09
N THR A 220 33.70 -38.72 -14.57
CA THR A 220 34.95 -38.70 -15.32
C THR A 220 34.88 -39.64 -16.53
N GLY A 221 35.42 -39.16 -17.66
CA GLY A 221 35.82 -40.01 -18.77
C GLY A 221 37.19 -40.62 -18.48
N SER A 222 38.02 -40.87 -19.49
CA SER A 222 39.37 -41.40 -19.28
C SER A 222 40.46 -40.34 -19.47
N GLY A 223 41.51 -40.38 -18.65
CA GLY A 223 42.82 -39.79 -18.95
C GLY A 223 43.12 -38.40 -18.39
N ALA A 224 42.20 -37.76 -17.65
CA ALA A 224 42.44 -36.44 -17.07
C ALA A 224 43.09 -36.52 -15.67
N THR A 225 44.12 -35.72 -15.44
CA THR A 225 44.74 -35.54 -14.10
C THR A 225 43.98 -34.56 -13.21
N ARG A 226 43.08 -33.76 -13.80
CA ARG A 226 42.26 -32.76 -13.13
C ARG A 226 40.92 -32.53 -13.86
N PRO A 227 40.04 -33.54 -13.93
CA PRO A 227 38.70 -33.37 -14.47
C PRO A 227 37.87 -32.45 -13.56
N GLY A 228 36.98 -31.67 -14.16
CA GLY A 228 36.18 -30.68 -13.42
C GLY A 228 35.07 -30.09 -14.26
N VAL A 229 34.50 -28.99 -13.76
CA VAL A 229 33.40 -28.27 -14.39
C VAL A 229 33.78 -26.81 -14.53
N LEU A 230 33.56 -26.25 -15.71
CA LEU A 230 33.86 -24.86 -16.06
C LEU A 230 32.59 -24.13 -16.48
N ALA A 231 32.68 -22.81 -16.60
CA ALA A 231 31.67 -22.01 -17.29
C ALA A 231 31.56 -22.44 -18.76
N ALA A 232 30.33 -22.57 -19.28
CA ALA A 232 30.08 -23.00 -20.65
C ALA A 232 30.43 -21.91 -21.69
N SER A 233 30.36 -20.64 -21.30
CA SER A 233 30.72 -19.49 -22.13
C SER A 233 31.51 -18.44 -21.35
N SER A 234 32.04 -17.45 -22.07
CA SER A 234 32.72 -16.29 -21.48
C SER A 234 31.76 -15.31 -20.80
N THR A 235 30.46 -15.58 -20.70
CA THR A 235 29.53 -14.72 -19.96
C THR A 235 28.91 -15.42 -18.76
N ASP A 236 29.15 -16.73 -18.61
CA ASP A 236 28.55 -17.53 -17.53
C ASP A 236 29.40 -17.54 -16.26
N GLN A 237 28.73 -17.65 -15.11
CA GLN A 237 29.34 -17.81 -13.78
C GLN A 237 30.29 -16.67 -13.38
N ARG A 238 29.97 -15.43 -13.79
CA ARG A 238 30.88 -14.29 -13.59
C ARG A 238 30.43 -13.34 -12.51
N VAL A 239 31.37 -13.03 -11.62
CA VAL A 239 31.31 -11.85 -10.77
C VAL A 239 32.28 -10.79 -11.31
N ASN A 240 31.86 -9.53 -11.29
CA ASN A 240 32.70 -8.38 -11.62
C ASN A 240 33.51 -7.98 -10.39
N LEU A 241 34.78 -7.62 -10.60
CA LEU A 241 35.64 -7.16 -9.53
C LEU A 241 36.80 -6.31 -10.06
N SER A 242 37.40 -5.50 -9.19
CA SER A 242 38.59 -4.72 -9.50
C SER A 242 39.85 -5.40 -8.97
N PRO A 243 41.04 -5.08 -9.51
CA PRO A 243 42.30 -5.50 -8.90
C PRO A 243 42.35 -5.14 -7.40
N GLY A 244 42.75 -6.10 -6.56
CA GLY A 244 42.78 -5.94 -5.10
C GLY A 244 41.49 -6.32 -4.36
N ASP A 245 40.35 -6.44 -5.05
CA ASP A 245 39.13 -7.00 -4.46
C ASP A 245 39.31 -8.50 -4.17
N TRP A 246 38.45 -9.03 -3.31
CA TRP A 246 38.38 -10.44 -2.97
C TRP A 246 37.20 -11.10 -3.63
N ALA A 247 37.44 -12.23 -4.30
CA ALA A 247 36.40 -13.14 -4.74
C ALA A 247 36.32 -14.31 -3.76
N ALA A 248 35.10 -14.80 -3.51
CA ALA A 248 34.88 -16.03 -2.75
C ALA A 248 33.86 -16.91 -3.47
N VAL A 249 34.10 -18.22 -3.44
CA VAL A 249 33.17 -19.22 -3.93
C VAL A 249 32.84 -20.19 -2.80
N SER A 250 31.56 -20.54 -2.68
CA SER A 250 31.08 -21.60 -1.81
C SER A 250 30.18 -22.54 -2.59
N MET A 251 30.28 -23.83 -2.33
CA MET A 251 29.39 -24.84 -2.89
C MET A 251 29.37 -26.08 -1.99
N LEU A 252 28.27 -26.82 -2.04
CA LEU A 252 28.19 -28.15 -1.47
C LEU A 252 28.87 -29.12 -2.44
N MET A 253 29.71 -30.03 -1.94
CA MET A 253 30.39 -31.01 -2.77
C MET A 253 30.43 -32.40 -2.14
N ALA A 254 30.38 -33.41 -2.99
CA ALA A 254 30.71 -34.78 -2.66
C ALA A 254 31.53 -35.42 -3.77
N ASN A 255 32.48 -36.29 -3.42
CA ASN A 255 33.24 -37.08 -4.38
C ASN A 255 33.24 -38.55 -3.98
N ASP A 256 33.55 -39.43 -4.93
CA ASP A 256 33.72 -40.85 -4.63
C ASP A 256 34.86 -41.07 -3.62
N SER A 257 34.70 -42.11 -2.81
CA SER A 257 35.69 -42.52 -1.80
C SER A 257 37.06 -42.81 -2.45
N GLY A 258 38.13 -42.40 -1.76
CA GLY A 258 39.51 -42.56 -2.24
C GLY A 258 40.00 -41.43 -3.17
N TYR A 259 39.13 -40.47 -3.50
CA TYR A 259 39.48 -39.26 -4.26
C TYR A 259 39.32 -38.01 -3.40
N THR A 260 39.87 -36.89 -3.88
CA THR A 260 39.66 -35.58 -3.27
C THR A 260 39.06 -34.62 -4.29
N SER A 261 38.43 -33.57 -3.83
CA SER A 261 37.94 -32.48 -4.65
C SER A 261 38.49 -31.13 -4.17
N GLN A 262 38.49 -30.16 -5.08
CA GLN A 262 38.91 -28.79 -4.84
C GLN A 262 37.93 -27.83 -5.52
N ILE A 263 37.77 -26.65 -4.93
CA ILE A 263 37.14 -25.51 -5.61
C ILE A 263 38.21 -24.49 -5.94
N GLY A 264 38.07 -23.89 -7.11
CA GLY A 264 38.96 -22.85 -7.57
C GLY A 264 38.24 -21.59 -8.00
N ILE A 265 39.03 -20.54 -8.12
CA ILE A 265 38.62 -19.24 -8.64
C ILE A 265 39.58 -18.90 -9.77
N ARG A 266 39.05 -18.74 -10.98
CA ARG A 266 39.81 -18.29 -12.15
C ARG A 266 39.57 -16.81 -12.37
N PHE A 267 40.64 -16.06 -12.58
CA PHE A 267 40.59 -14.62 -12.84
C PHE A 267 40.86 -14.32 -14.31
N PHE A 268 40.12 -13.37 -14.86
CA PHE A 268 40.17 -13.01 -16.29
C PHE A 268 40.30 -11.49 -16.46
N ASP A 269 40.97 -11.09 -17.53
CA ASP A 269 41.02 -9.70 -17.97
C ASP A 269 39.80 -9.31 -18.82
N SER A 270 39.78 -8.06 -19.31
CA SER A 270 38.73 -7.52 -20.19
C SER A 270 38.62 -8.21 -21.55
N THR A 271 39.65 -8.96 -21.97
CA THR A 271 39.69 -9.71 -23.23
C THR A 271 39.24 -11.17 -23.06
N ASN A 272 38.81 -11.56 -21.85
CA ASN A 272 38.50 -12.94 -21.47
C ASN A 272 39.71 -13.88 -21.42
N THR A 273 40.92 -13.33 -21.31
CA THR A 273 42.12 -14.14 -21.13
C THR A 273 42.29 -14.47 -19.65
N ARG A 274 42.51 -15.75 -19.32
CA ARG A 274 42.76 -16.18 -17.94
C ARG A 274 44.12 -15.66 -17.48
N ILE A 275 44.12 -14.85 -16.43
CA ILE A 275 45.32 -14.29 -15.80
C ILE A 275 45.91 -15.30 -14.82
N SER A 276 45.07 -15.83 -13.94
CA SER A 276 45.50 -16.76 -12.90
C SER A 276 44.34 -17.65 -12.42
N GLU A 277 44.69 -18.63 -11.59
CA GLU A 277 43.76 -19.54 -10.96
C GLU A 277 44.25 -19.84 -9.54
N SER A 278 43.36 -19.68 -8.56
CA SER A 278 43.62 -20.01 -7.16
C SER A 278 42.76 -21.20 -6.77
N MET A 279 43.33 -22.15 -6.01
CA MET A 279 42.69 -23.40 -5.64
C MET A 279 42.62 -23.55 -4.11
N SER A 280 41.54 -24.14 -3.62
CA SER A 280 41.44 -24.61 -2.22
C SER A 280 42.42 -25.75 -1.96
N ALA A 281 42.63 -26.09 -0.69
CA ALA A 281 43.30 -27.36 -0.36
C ALA A 281 42.46 -28.55 -0.90
N PRO A 282 43.10 -29.66 -1.35
CA PRO A 282 42.39 -30.89 -1.67
C PRO A 282 41.72 -31.45 -0.43
N THR A 283 40.45 -31.84 -0.54
CA THR A 283 39.70 -32.39 0.59
C THR A 283 38.82 -33.54 0.10
N ASN A 284 38.68 -34.58 0.92
CA ASN A 284 37.69 -35.62 0.68
C ASN A 284 36.33 -35.09 1.16
N ASN A 285 35.46 -34.73 0.22
CA ASN A 285 34.16 -34.13 0.53
C ASN A 285 33.06 -35.18 0.42
N THR A 286 32.21 -35.25 1.45
CA THR A 286 31.11 -36.22 1.56
C THR A 286 29.76 -35.52 1.72
N GLY A 287 29.55 -34.42 0.99
CA GLY A 287 28.36 -33.57 1.06
C GLY A 287 28.54 -32.29 1.90
N GLY A 288 29.78 -31.93 2.21
CA GLY A 288 30.10 -30.73 3.00
C GLY A 288 30.11 -29.46 2.14
N ARG A 289 29.84 -28.32 2.77
CA ARG A 289 30.04 -27.00 2.14
C ARG A 289 31.52 -26.66 2.15
N VAL A 290 32.07 -26.40 0.98
CA VAL A 290 33.46 -25.99 0.77
C VAL A 290 33.46 -24.54 0.35
N THR A 291 34.34 -23.73 0.97
CA THR A 291 34.47 -22.31 0.68
C THR A 291 35.93 -21.96 0.43
N HIS A 292 36.19 -21.17 -0.61
CA HIS A 292 37.51 -20.70 -0.98
C HIS A 292 37.44 -19.23 -1.35
N SER A 293 38.50 -18.49 -1.05
CA SER A 293 38.62 -17.08 -1.41
C SER A 293 40.01 -16.76 -1.90
N ALA A 294 40.09 -15.77 -2.79
CA ALA A 294 41.35 -15.31 -3.34
C ALA A 294 41.25 -13.82 -3.70
N GLN A 295 42.35 -13.09 -3.53
CA GLN A 295 42.46 -11.72 -3.95
C GLN A 295 42.73 -11.64 -5.45
N ALA A 296 42.10 -10.67 -6.10
CA ALA A 296 42.20 -10.44 -7.52
C ALA A 296 43.55 -9.83 -7.90
N PRO A 297 44.32 -10.46 -8.80
CA PRO A 297 45.58 -9.89 -9.29
C PRO A 297 45.35 -8.65 -10.17
N ALA A 298 46.43 -7.93 -10.44
CA ALA A 298 46.42 -6.80 -11.38
C ALA A 298 45.83 -7.21 -12.75
N GLY A 299 45.00 -6.33 -13.33
CA GLY A 299 44.36 -6.54 -14.62
C GLY A 299 43.07 -7.37 -14.60
N THR A 300 42.66 -7.89 -13.44
CA THR A 300 41.41 -8.66 -13.30
C THR A 300 40.17 -7.79 -13.52
N ILE A 301 39.19 -8.36 -14.24
CA ILE A 301 37.83 -7.80 -14.41
C ILE A 301 36.77 -8.80 -13.93
N TYR A 302 37.02 -10.11 -14.14
CA TYR A 302 36.04 -11.16 -13.83
C TYR A 302 36.66 -12.30 -13.04
N ALA A 303 35.84 -12.94 -12.22
CA ALA A 303 36.17 -14.21 -11.57
C ALA A 303 35.11 -15.26 -11.88
N GLN A 304 35.54 -16.52 -12.03
CA GLN A 304 34.67 -17.67 -12.25
C GLN A 304 34.96 -18.80 -11.26
N PRO A 305 33.92 -19.49 -10.75
CA PRO A 305 34.06 -20.67 -9.90
C PRO A 305 34.38 -21.92 -10.73
N VAL A 306 35.24 -22.80 -10.21
CA VAL A 306 35.60 -24.06 -10.89
C VAL A 306 35.77 -25.22 -9.89
N PRO A 307 34.83 -26.17 -9.82
CA PRO A 307 35.03 -27.40 -9.05
C PRO A 307 35.82 -28.45 -9.84
N TYR A 308 36.73 -29.15 -9.16
CA TYR A 308 37.54 -30.23 -9.72
C TYR A 308 37.62 -31.44 -8.81
N LEU A 309 37.87 -32.59 -9.43
CA LEU A 309 38.50 -33.71 -8.76
C LEU A 309 40.02 -33.55 -8.79
N TYR A 310 40.66 -34.05 -7.75
CA TYR A 310 42.10 -34.05 -7.60
C TYR A 310 42.58 -35.38 -7.01
N ASN A 311 43.65 -35.90 -7.59
CA ASN A 311 44.30 -37.14 -7.16
C ASN A 311 45.84 -36.98 -7.13
N GLY A 312 46.32 -35.93 -6.46
CA GLY A 312 47.77 -35.69 -6.33
C GLY A 312 48.48 -35.44 -7.67
N GLY A 313 47.75 -34.97 -8.69
CA GLY A 313 48.28 -34.82 -10.06
C GLY A 313 48.33 -36.11 -10.88
N THR A 314 47.88 -37.24 -10.32
CA THR A 314 47.75 -38.51 -11.03
C THR A 314 46.47 -38.55 -11.85
N VAL A 315 46.46 -39.33 -12.93
CA VAL A 315 45.27 -39.57 -13.75
C VAL A 315 44.14 -40.14 -12.90
N ILE A 316 42.94 -39.61 -13.10
CA ILE A 316 41.71 -40.14 -12.50
C ILE A 316 41.05 -41.08 -13.52
N PRO A 317 40.72 -42.32 -13.13
CA PRO A 317 40.07 -43.28 -14.04
C PRO A 317 38.65 -42.82 -14.40
N SER A 318 38.06 -43.47 -15.40
CA SER A 318 36.68 -43.23 -15.80
C SER A 318 35.67 -43.74 -14.79
N GLY A 319 34.57 -43.02 -14.65
CA GLY A 319 33.45 -43.37 -13.78
C GLY A 319 33.51 -42.78 -12.38
N VAL A 320 34.56 -42.01 -12.05
CA VAL A 320 34.68 -41.29 -10.77
C VAL A 320 33.76 -40.08 -10.78
N LYS A 321 33.06 -39.85 -9.67
CA LYS A 321 32.04 -38.81 -9.57
C LYS A 321 32.49 -37.62 -8.72
N LEU A 322 32.06 -36.44 -9.17
CA LEU A 322 32.03 -35.21 -8.41
C LEU A 322 30.62 -34.65 -8.47
N ASP A 323 29.93 -34.71 -7.35
CA ASP A 323 28.62 -34.11 -7.14
C ASP A 323 28.82 -32.73 -6.51
N PHE A 324 28.08 -31.74 -6.98
CA PHE A 324 28.15 -30.39 -6.45
C PHE A 324 26.82 -29.66 -6.63
N ASP A 325 26.56 -28.75 -5.69
CA ASP A 325 25.30 -28.02 -5.62
C ASP A 325 25.47 -26.70 -4.83
N ALA A 326 24.42 -25.88 -4.84
CA ALA A 326 24.30 -24.66 -4.07
C ALA A 326 25.51 -23.73 -4.25
N VAL A 327 25.86 -23.51 -5.52
CA VAL A 327 27.00 -22.71 -5.93
C VAL A 327 26.71 -21.24 -5.66
N LYS A 328 27.63 -20.58 -4.98
CA LYS A 328 27.61 -19.12 -4.80
C LYS A 328 28.99 -18.56 -5.08
N ILE A 329 29.03 -17.50 -5.89
CA ILE A 329 30.22 -16.68 -6.07
C ILE A 329 29.88 -15.23 -5.73
N SER A 330 30.77 -14.61 -4.97
CA SER A 330 30.65 -13.25 -4.47
C SER A 330 31.96 -12.49 -4.65
N ALA A 331 31.89 -11.16 -4.62
CA ALA A 331 33.05 -10.28 -4.57
C ALA A 331 32.84 -9.17 -3.54
N ALA A 332 33.92 -8.77 -2.87
CA ALA A 332 33.92 -7.64 -1.94
C ALA A 332 35.33 -7.06 -1.79
N ALA A 333 35.44 -5.84 -1.26
CA ALA A 333 36.72 -5.18 -1.01
C ALA A 333 37.58 -5.89 0.06
N THR A 334 36.98 -6.75 0.90
CA THR A 334 37.71 -7.49 1.95
C THR A 334 37.41 -8.99 1.88
N GLN A 335 38.39 -9.80 2.28
CA GLN A 335 38.24 -11.27 2.30
C GLN A 335 37.07 -11.72 3.18
N SER A 336 36.97 -11.15 4.38
CA SER A 336 35.91 -11.47 5.35
C SER A 336 34.52 -11.24 4.76
N ALA A 337 34.30 -10.09 4.12
CA ALA A 337 33.02 -9.78 3.49
C ALA A 337 32.70 -10.72 2.32
N ALA A 338 33.68 -11.00 1.45
CA ALA A 338 33.49 -11.91 0.33
C ALA A 338 33.09 -13.32 0.83
N VAL A 339 33.81 -13.85 1.82
CA VAL A 339 33.53 -15.17 2.43
C VAL A 339 32.17 -15.20 3.12
N ALA A 340 31.81 -14.15 3.86
CA ALA A 340 30.51 -14.06 4.52
C ALA A 340 29.37 -14.10 3.49
N PHE A 341 29.48 -13.33 2.40
CA PHE A 341 28.51 -13.39 1.32
C PHE A 341 28.49 -14.79 0.68
N ALA A 342 29.63 -15.42 0.39
CA ALA A 342 29.63 -16.75 -0.22
C ALA A 342 29.00 -17.84 0.67
N GLY A 343 29.16 -17.76 1.99
CA GLY A 343 28.63 -18.75 2.94
C GLY A 343 27.10 -18.80 3.04
N ASP A 344 26.43 -17.66 2.85
CA ASP A 344 24.98 -17.54 2.90
C ASP A 344 24.35 -17.86 1.53
N TYR A 345 24.27 -19.16 1.21
CA TYR A 345 23.67 -19.59 -0.05
C TYR A 345 22.20 -19.14 -0.18
N PHE A 346 21.86 -18.70 -1.39
CA PHE A 346 20.48 -18.54 -1.86
C PHE A 346 20.43 -18.67 -3.39
N ASP A 347 19.23 -18.93 -3.90
CA ASP A 347 18.86 -18.79 -5.30
C ASP A 347 17.50 -18.11 -5.44
N GLY A 348 17.06 -17.88 -6.68
CA GLY A 348 15.79 -17.21 -6.94
C GLY A 348 14.53 -18.00 -6.55
N GLY A 349 14.65 -19.29 -6.21
CA GLY A 349 13.56 -20.14 -5.72
C GLY A 349 13.53 -20.25 -4.19
N SER A 350 14.51 -19.68 -3.50
CA SER A 350 14.64 -19.76 -2.04
C SER A 350 13.45 -19.09 -1.34
N ALA A 351 12.96 -19.73 -0.27
CA ALA A 351 11.83 -19.22 0.49
C ALA A 351 12.17 -17.87 1.16
N PRO A 352 11.22 -16.91 1.22
CA PRO A 352 11.42 -15.65 1.93
C PRO A 352 11.85 -15.88 3.38
N SER A 353 12.87 -15.15 3.84
CA SER A 353 13.38 -15.28 5.21
C SER A 353 14.05 -13.99 5.68
N GLY A 354 13.99 -13.71 6.98
CA GLY A 354 14.72 -12.59 7.60
C GLY A 354 14.42 -11.20 7.02
N GLY A 355 13.22 -10.98 6.45
CA GLY A 355 12.89 -9.72 5.76
C GLY A 355 13.41 -9.61 4.33
N TYR A 356 13.84 -10.72 3.74
CA TYR A 356 14.29 -10.79 2.34
C TYR A 356 13.39 -11.72 1.51
N THR A 357 13.24 -11.37 0.23
CA THR A 357 12.74 -12.25 -0.83
C THR A 357 13.89 -12.55 -1.78
N PHE A 358 13.76 -13.63 -2.53
CA PHE A 358 14.77 -14.06 -3.49
C PHE A 358 14.13 -14.18 -4.87
N ARG A 359 14.88 -13.82 -5.90
CA ARG A 359 14.41 -13.90 -7.29
C ARG A 359 15.55 -14.20 -8.25
N TYR A 360 15.20 -14.77 -9.40
CA TYR A 360 16.11 -14.88 -10.54
C TYR A 360 16.12 -13.57 -11.33
N THR A 361 17.27 -13.13 -11.83
CA THR A 361 17.40 -11.89 -12.62
C THR A 361 16.71 -11.96 -13.98
N SER A 362 16.52 -13.15 -14.53
CA SER A 362 15.75 -13.36 -15.76
C SER A 362 15.02 -14.71 -15.76
N THR A 363 15.65 -15.77 -16.27
CA THR A 363 15.01 -17.08 -16.41
C THR A 363 15.17 -17.90 -15.14
N ALA A 364 14.04 -18.36 -14.59
CA ALA A 364 14.02 -19.16 -13.37
C ALA A 364 14.93 -20.39 -13.48
N GLY A 365 15.78 -20.59 -12.47
CA GLY A 365 16.74 -21.69 -12.40
C GLY A 365 17.89 -21.62 -13.41
N LYS A 366 17.97 -20.58 -14.26
CA LYS A 366 19.03 -20.47 -15.29
C LYS A 366 19.86 -19.19 -15.24
N SER A 367 19.43 -18.20 -14.47
CA SER A 367 20.14 -16.92 -14.33
C SER A 367 20.77 -16.75 -12.95
N THR A 368 21.49 -15.64 -12.77
CA THR A 368 21.91 -15.17 -11.45
C THR A 368 20.70 -14.91 -10.55
N SER A 369 20.93 -14.91 -9.23
CA SER A 369 19.90 -14.72 -8.22
C SER A 369 20.16 -13.49 -7.38
N GLU A 370 19.10 -12.78 -6.99
CA GLU A 370 19.15 -11.60 -6.13
C GLU A 370 18.43 -11.84 -4.81
N LYS A 371 19.07 -11.45 -3.72
CA LYS A 371 18.46 -11.29 -2.40
C LYS A 371 17.97 -9.85 -2.29
N VAL A 372 16.66 -9.69 -2.21
CA VAL A 372 16.01 -8.38 -2.22
C VAL A 372 15.40 -8.11 -0.87
N GLN A 373 15.75 -6.98 -0.26
CA GLN A 373 15.15 -6.54 0.99
C GLN A 373 13.68 -6.22 0.75
N LEU A 374 12.76 -6.83 1.52
CA LEU A 374 11.36 -6.40 1.49
C LEU A 374 11.32 -4.98 2.01
N ALA A 375 10.73 -4.09 1.21
CA ALA A 375 10.37 -2.78 1.67
C ALA A 375 9.40 -2.94 2.85
N GLY A 376 9.85 -2.55 4.04
CA GLY A 376 9.06 -2.62 5.26
C GLY A 376 7.89 -1.64 5.17
N LEU A 377 6.77 -2.07 4.62
CA LEU A 377 5.51 -1.35 4.70
C LEU A 377 4.44 -2.27 5.28
N THR A 378 4.31 -2.24 6.61
CA THR A 378 3.14 -2.79 7.30
C THR A 378 2.11 -1.66 7.43
N VAL A 379 1.34 -1.39 6.36
CA VAL A 379 0.12 -0.56 6.49
C VAL A 379 -1.03 -1.47 6.92
N PRO A 380 -1.83 -1.11 7.94
CA PRO A 380 -3.07 -1.80 8.20
C PRO A 380 -4.08 -1.38 7.13
N PHE A 381 -4.14 -2.07 5.99
CA PHE A 381 -5.29 -1.93 5.10
C PHE A 381 -6.42 -2.84 5.57
N ALA A 382 -7.62 -2.28 5.69
CA ALA A 382 -8.84 -3.05 5.92
C ALA A 382 -9.25 -3.70 4.59
N ILE A 383 -9.23 -5.04 4.53
CA ILE A 383 -9.77 -5.78 3.39
C ILE A 383 -11.29 -5.83 3.54
N THR A 384 -12.01 -5.09 2.70
CA THR A 384 -13.47 -5.19 2.62
C THR A 384 -13.81 -6.21 1.54
N ALA A 385 -14.24 -7.42 1.93
CA ALA A 385 -14.72 -8.45 1.02
C ALA A 385 -16.23 -8.62 1.21
N THR A 386 -17.00 -8.52 0.12
CA THR A 386 -18.43 -8.89 0.09
C THR A 386 -18.52 -10.29 -0.51
N VAL A 387 -19.03 -11.27 0.23
CA VAL A 387 -19.12 -12.65 -0.24
C VAL A 387 -20.56 -13.10 -0.38
N THR A 388 -20.85 -13.67 -1.56
CA THR A 388 -22.15 -14.24 -1.94
C THR A 388 -22.20 -15.76 -1.81
N ASN A 389 -21.08 -16.47 -1.54
CA ASN A 389 -21.06 -17.92 -1.28
C ASN A 389 -19.85 -18.41 -0.43
N ASN A 390 -20.19 -19.00 0.73
CA ASN A 390 -19.49 -19.96 1.64
C ASN A 390 -17.96 -19.96 1.91
N ALA A 391 -17.13 -19.04 1.40
CA ALA A 391 -15.76 -18.85 1.92
C ALA A 391 -15.17 -17.47 1.58
N VAL A 392 -14.42 -16.87 2.51
CA VAL A 392 -13.69 -15.60 2.30
C VAL A 392 -12.21 -15.78 2.67
N THR A 393 -11.32 -15.92 1.69
CA THR A 393 -9.88 -15.93 2.00
C THR A 393 -9.39 -14.50 2.26
N VAL A 394 -9.24 -14.14 3.53
CA VAL A 394 -8.67 -12.83 3.94
C VAL A 394 -7.17 -13.00 4.20
N GLY A 395 -6.34 -12.95 3.17
CA GLY A 395 -4.89 -13.02 3.34
C GLY A 395 -4.30 -11.68 3.78
N SER A 396 -3.80 -11.59 5.02
CA SER A 396 -2.95 -10.45 5.43
C SER A 396 -1.46 -10.87 5.37
N SER A 397 -0.72 -10.41 4.37
CA SER A 397 0.73 -10.60 4.30
C SER A 397 1.44 -9.58 5.18
N GLY A 398 2.05 -10.01 6.29
CA GLY A 398 2.78 -9.14 7.23
C GLY A 398 3.19 -9.84 8.52
N THR A 399 3.85 -9.14 9.45
CA THR A 399 4.26 -9.68 10.77
C THR A 399 3.46 -9.10 11.95
N GLY A 400 2.70 -8.02 11.74
CA GLY A 400 1.86 -7.38 12.77
C GLY A 400 0.46 -7.98 12.85
N THR A 401 -0.11 -8.05 14.06
CA THR A 401 -1.52 -8.44 14.28
C THR A 401 -2.45 -7.54 13.46
N PRO A 402 -3.23 -8.09 12.51
CA PRO A 402 -4.11 -7.28 11.68
C PRO A 402 -5.37 -6.87 12.45
N ARG A 403 -5.87 -5.66 12.21
CA ARG A 403 -7.23 -5.30 12.65
C ARG A 403 -8.24 -5.90 11.67
N VAL A 404 -9.05 -6.83 12.14
CA VAL A 404 -10.03 -7.55 11.32
C VAL A 404 -11.44 -7.13 11.70
N VAL A 405 -12.17 -6.57 10.74
CA VAL A 405 -13.61 -6.26 10.86
C VAL A 405 -14.38 -7.08 9.84
N VAL A 406 -15.31 -7.91 10.30
CA VAL A 406 -16.13 -8.78 9.46
C VAL A 406 -17.56 -8.25 9.43
N THR A 407 -18.13 -8.10 8.24
CA THR A 407 -19.54 -7.77 8.07
C THR A 407 -20.31 -8.96 7.50
N ILE A 408 -21.31 -9.45 8.22
CA ILE A 408 -22.20 -10.54 7.78
C ILE A 408 -23.56 -9.94 7.47
N ALA A 409 -24.00 -9.94 6.21
CA ALA A 409 -25.28 -9.39 5.81
C ALA A 409 -26.23 -10.48 5.27
N ALA A 410 -27.48 -10.46 5.72
CA ALA A 410 -28.56 -11.28 5.15
C ALA A 410 -29.16 -10.54 3.96
N VAL A 411 -28.80 -10.93 2.73
CA VAL A 411 -29.20 -10.22 1.50
C VAL A 411 -30.39 -10.88 0.80
N ASN A 412 -30.35 -12.18 0.59
CA ASN A 412 -31.37 -12.91 -0.19
C ASN A 412 -32.23 -13.83 0.67
N THR A 413 -31.72 -14.29 1.81
CA THR A 413 -32.40 -15.21 2.72
C THR A 413 -32.05 -14.85 4.17
N HIS A 414 -32.89 -15.30 5.10
CA HIS A 414 -32.59 -15.22 6.53
C HIS A 414 -31.35 -16.08 6.83
N LEU A 415 -30.44 -15.56 7.65
CA LEU A 415 -29.28 -16.32 8.12
C LEU A 415 -29.51 -16.74 9.56
N THR A 416 -29.63 -18.04 9.79
CA THR A 416 -29.77 -18.61 11.13
C THR A 416 -28.41 -19.07 11.62
N ASN A 417 -28.10 -18.76 12.88
CA ASN A 417 -26.87 -19.20 13.55
C ASN A 417 -25.58 -18.96 12.74
N PRO A 418 -25.29 -17.73 12.25
CA PRO A 418 -24.09 -17.51 11.45
C PRO A 418 -22.82 -17.87 12.21
N GLN A 419 -21.82 -18.36 11.48
CA GLN A 419 -20.56 -18.88 12.00
C GLN A 419 -19.37 -18.34 11.21
N ILE A 420 -18.31 -18.00 11.94
CA ILE A 420 -16.98 -17.73 11.38
C ILE A 420 -16.03 -18.79 11.95
N THR A 421 -15.24 -19.42 11.09
CA THR A 421 -14.21 -20.40 11.48
C THR A 421 -12.85 -19.96 10.92
N ASP A 422 -11.79 -19.99 11.73
CA ASP A 422 -10.43 -19.76 11.24
C ASP A 422 -9.78 -21.04 10.69
N ASP A 423 -8.61 -20.90 10.07
CA ASP A 423 -7.81 -21.99 9.53
C ASP A 423 -7.13 -22.88 10.58
N LEU A 424 -7.21 -22.54 11.87
CA LEU A 424 -6.83 -23.42 12.99
C LEU A 424 -8.04 -24.18 13.56
N GLY A 425 -9.23 -23.95 13.02
CA GLY A 425 -10.47 -24.58 13.48
C GLY A 425 -11.17 -23.86 14.65
N ASN A 426 -10.67 -22.69 15.09
CA ASN A 426 -11.38 -21.88 16.08
C ASN A 426 -12.67 -21.34 15.47
N ARG A 427 -13.78 -21.48 16.20
CA ARG A 427 -15.11 -21.12 15.70
C ARG A 427 -15.81 -20.12 16.61
N MET A 428 -16.32 -19.06 15.99
CA MET A 428 -17.29 -18.14 16.58
C MET A 428 -18.67 -18.41 15.99
N THR A 429 -19.64 -18.74 16.83
CA THR A 429 -21.04 -18.96 16.42
C THR A 429 -21.93 -17.89 17.03
N PHE A 430 -22.83 -17.30 16.26
CA PHE A 430 -23.74 -16.27 16.75
C PHE A 430 -25.15 -16.85 16.84
N ASN A 431 -25.64 -17.12 18.06
CA ASN A 431 -26.99 -17.63 18.31
C ASN A 431 -28.02 -16.51 18.13
N LEU A 432 -28.36 -16.24 16.87
CA LEU A 432 -29.39 -15.30 16.43
C LEU A 432 -29.83 -15.62 15.00
N VAL A 433 -30.90 -14.97 14.57
CA VAL A 433 -31.35 -14.96 13.17
C VAL A 433 -31.16 -13.55 12.63
N LEU A 434 -30.46 -13.41 11.50
CA LEU A 434 -30.42 -12.17 10.73
C LEU A 434 -31.53 -12.21 9.69
N THR A 435 -32.44 -11.23 9.74
CA THR A 435 -33.47 -11.09 8.71
C THR A 435 -32.90 -10.41 7.47
N VAL A 436 -33.51 -10.66 6.31
CA VAL A 436 -33.15 -9.98 5.07
C VAL A 436 -33.07 -8.46 5.28
N GLY A 437 -31.98 -7.84 4.83
CA GLY A 437 -31.65 -6.43 5.02
C GLY A 437 -30.88 -6.10 6.31
N GLN A 438 -30.68 -7.06 7.23
CA GLN A 438 -29.87 -6.86 8.43
C GLN A 438 -28.43 -7.30 8.23
N PHE A 439 -27.51 -6.70 8.99
CA PHE A 439 -26.11 -7.09 9.02
C PHE A 439 -25.50 -7.05 10.43
N LEU A 440 -24.53 -7.92 10.67
CA LEU A 440 -23.63 -7.85 11.83
C LEU A 440 -22.31 -7.23 11.43
N VAL A 441 -21.82 -6.29 12.22
CA VAL A 441 -20.45 -5.79 12.18
C VAL A 441 -19.70 -6.36 13.37
N ILE A 442 -18.66 -7.14 13.11
CA ILE A 442 -17.85 -7.84 14.10
C ILE A 442 -16.44 -7.28 14.04
N ASP A 443 -15.99 -6.62 15.10
CA ASP A 443 -14.62 -6.13 15.23
C ASP A 443 -13.86 -7.09 16.15
N LEU A 444 -12.94 -7.89 15.59
CA LEU A 444 -12.19 -8.90 16.33
C LEU A 444 -11.15 -8.28 17.29
N ASP A 445 -10.69 -7.07 16.98
CA ASP A 445 -9.72 -6.32 17.80
C ASP A 445 -10.42 -5.67 19.00
N LYS A 446 -11.50 -4.93 18.75
CA LYS A 446 -12.30 -4.29 19.81
C LYS A 446 -13.23 -5.26 20.54
N LYS A 447 -13.36 -6.49 20.06
CA LYS A 447 -14.25 -7.54 20.58
C LYS A 447 -15.70 -7.07 20.69
N THR A 448 -16.19 -6.40 19.64
CA THR A 448 -17.55 -5.89 19.51
C THR A 448 -18.33 -6.61 18.42
N ILE A 449 -19.65 -6.70 18.61
CA ILE A 449 -20.60 -7.26 17.65
C ILE A 449 -21.81 -6.32 17.62
N LEU A 450 -22.08 -5.69 16.48
CA LEU A 450 -23.15 -4.70 16.33
C LEU A 450 -24.11 -5.13 15.23
N LEU A 451 -25.41 -5.20 15.54
CA LEU A 451 -26.47 -5.33 14.55
C LEU A 451 -26.76 -3.96 13.93
N ASN A 452 -26.73 -3.91 12.60
CA ASN A 452 -26.90 -2.70 11.80
C ASN A 452 -25.99 -1.55 12.23
N GLY A 453 -24.80 -1.89 12.74
CA GLY A 453 -23.79 -0.92 13.20
C GLY A 453 -24.11 -0.19 14.51
N THR A 454 -25.24 -0.46 15.17
CA THR A 454 -25.69 0.35 16.33
C THR A 454 -26.03 -0.48 17.57
N ALA A 455 -26.72 -1.61 17.42
CA ALA A 455 -27.20 -2.38 18.57
C ALA A 455 -26.24 -3.54 18.92
N SER A 456 -25.74 -3.58 20.15
CA SER A 456 -24.85 -4.67 20.58
C SER A 456 -25.54 -6.04 20.51
N ARG A 457 -24.83 -7.02 19.94
CA ARG A 457 -25.17 -8.45 19.93
C ARG A 457 -24.05 -9.31 20.48
N ARG A 458 -23.20 -8.72 21.33
CA ARG A 458 -22.06 -9.41 21.94
C ARG A 458 -22.46 -10.68 22.69
N THR A 459 -23.62 -10.68 23.35
CA THR A 459 -24.17 -11.81 24.12
C THR A 459 -24.69 -12.96 23.24
N ALA A 460 -24.86 -12.75 21.94
CA ALA A 460 -25.25 -13.80 21.01
C ALA A 460 -24.07 -14.71 20.63
N LEU A 461 -22.82 -14.29 20.87
CA LEU A 461 -21.65 -15.12 20.62
C LEU A 461 -21.66 -16.37 21.52
N ARG A 462 -21.29 -17.50 20.93
CA ARG A 462 -20.98 -18.78 21.57
C ARG A 462 -19.58 -19.20 21.15
N GLY A 463 -18.78 -19.64 22.13
CA GLY A 463 -17.37 -19.97 21.94
C GLY A 463 -16.42 -18.82 22.28
N SER A 464 -15.16 -19.00 21.93
CA SER A 464 -14.08 -18.03 22.17
C SER A 464 -13.93 -17.05 21.01
N TRP A 465 -13.41 -15.86 21.29
CA TRP A 465 -13.01 -14.92 20.25
C TRP A 465 -11.86 -15.49 19.42
N ILE A 466 -11.97 -15.40 18.10
CA ILE A 466 -10.84 -15.62 17.19
C ILE A 466 -9.87 -14.44 17.36
N ASN A 467 -8.60 -14.76 17.60
CA ASN A 467 -7.55 -13.75 17.68
C ASN A 467 -6.95 -13.54 16.28
N PRO A 468 -6.97 -12.31 15.74
CA PRO A 468 -6.38 -12.03 14.45
C PRO A 468 -4.89 -12.40 14.41
N ARG A 469 -4.43 -12.99 13.30
CA ARG A 469 -3.02 -13.29 13.06
C ARG A 469 -2.66 -13.08 11.59
N PRO A 470 -1.40 -12.77 11.27
CA PRO A 470 -0.99 -12.69 9.88
C PRO A 470 -1.23 -14.00 9.12
N GLY A 471 -1.67 -13.90 7.86
CA GLY A 471 -1.93 -15.04 6.98
C GLY A 471 -3.14 -15.90 7.33
N MET A 472 -3.96 -15.53 8.33
CA MET A 472 -5.12 -16.34 8.72
C MET A 472 -6.20 -16.36 7.64
N THR A 473 -6.96 -17.44 7.54
CA THR A 473 -8.11 -17.55 6.63
C THR A 473 -9.40 -17.66 7.43
N LEU A 474 -10.47 -16.98 7.01
CA LEU A 474 -11.77 -17.02 7.67
C LEU A 474 -12.84 -17.64 6.77
N THR A 475 -13.48 -18.70 7.23
CA THR A 475 -14.59 -19.34 6.53
C THR A 475 -15.92 -18.94 7.16
N PHE A 476 -16.91 -18.61 6.33
CA PHE A 476 -18.26 -18.24 6.77
C PHE A 476 -19.25 -19.36 6.46
N ASN A 477 -20.09 -19.71 7.44
CA ASN A 477 -21.20 -20.66 7.31
C ASN A 477 -22.45 -20.13 8.02
N ALA A 478 -23.64 -20.46 7.53
CA ALA A 478 -24.90 -20.18 8.22
C ALA A 478 -25.97 -21.22 7.86
N GLU A 479 -26.89 -21.51 8.78
CA GLU A 479 -28.06 -22.34 8.50
C GLU A 479 -29.05 -21.52 7.66
N GLY A 480 -29.29 -21.93 6.41
CA GLY A 480 -30.14 -21.20 5.44
C GLY A 480 -29.42 -20.72 4.17
N SER A 481 -28.09 -20.87 4.07
CA SER A 481 -27.35 -20.63 2.81
C SER A 481 -27.42 -21.84 1.87
N SER A 482 -28.61 -22.11 1.32
CA SER A 482 -28.70 -23.04 0.17
C SER A 482 -28.41 -22.28 -1.14
N PRO A 483 -27.59 -22.84 -2.05
CA PRO A 483 -27.36 -22.22 -3.35
C PRO A 483 -28.67 -22.19 -4.15
N PRO A 484 -28.91 -21.18 -5.02
CA PRO A 484 -30.06 -21.17 -5.91
C PRO A 484 -29.93 -22.36 -6.89
N THR A 485 -30.53 -23.49 -6.56
CA THR A 485 -30.54 -24.69 -7.39
C THR A 485 -31.76 -24.70 -8.30
N ARG A 486 -31.90 -23.68 -9.17
CA ARG A 486 -32.63 -23.82 -10.44
C ARG A 486 -32.42 -22.61 -11.35
N PRO A 487 -31.94 -22.77 -12.59
CA PRO A 487 -32.17 -21.76 -13.62
C PRO A 487 -33.68 -21.65 -13.88
N PRO A 488 -34.25 -20.46 -14.13
CA PRO A 488 -35.61 -20.38 -14.64
C PRO A 488 -35.72 -21.19 -15.94
N PRO A 489 -36.82 -21.93 -16.17
CA PRO A 489 -36.97 -22.69 -17.41
C PRO A 489 -36.86 -21.75 -18.61
N PRO A 490 -36.16 -22.16 -19.68
CA PRO A 490 -36.08 -21.34 -20.90
C PRO A 490 -37.49 -21.16 -21.46
N TRP A 491 -37.81 -19.92 -21.82
CA TRP A 491 -39.03 -19.56 -22.53
C TRP A 491 -39.10 -20.37 -23.85
N PRO A 492 -40.23 -21.02 -24.15
CA PRO A 492 -40.37 -21.76 -25.41
C PRO A 492 -40.65 -20.77 -26.53
N GLY A 493 -39.71 -20.64 -27.46
CA GLY A 493 -40.01 -20.09 -28.78
C GLY A 493 -39.06 -19.04 -29.28
N LEU A 494 -37.80 -19.41 -29.54
CA LEU A 494 -37.04 -18.86 -30.67
C LEU A 494 -36.11 -19.96 -31.19
N THR A 495 -36.56 -20.70 -32.21
CA THR A 495 -35.72 -21.60 -33.01
C THR A 495 -34.67 -20.79 -33.79
N PRO A 496 -33.37 -21.11 -33.68
CA PRO A 496 -32.35 -20.56 -34.58
C PRO A 496 -32.43 -21.26 -35.94
N GLY A 497 -32.71 -20.50 -37.00
CA GLY A 497 -32.65 -20.97 -38.37
C GLY A 497 -31.22 -21.29 -38.79
N ILE A 498 -30.90 -22.58 -38.89
CA ILE A 498 -29.67 -23.09 -39.50
C ILE A 498 -29.78 -22.91 -41.02
N ARG A 499 -28.97 -22.02 -41.61
CA ARG A 499 -28.62 -22.09 -43.04
C ARG A 499 -27.23 -22.70 -43.17
N ARG A 500 -27.18 -23.97 -43.61
CA ARG A 500 -25.96 -24.64 -44.09
C ARG A 500 -25.58 -24.08 -45.45
N ALA A 501 -24.31 -23.70 -45.60
CA ALA A 501 -23.65 -23.63 -46.90
C ALA A 501 -23.07 -25.01 -47.24
N TYR A 502 -23.32 -25.48 -48.46
CA TYR A 502 -22.78 -26.70 -49.03
C TYR A 502 -21.35 -26.45 -49.57
N CYS A 503 -20.49 -27.46 -49.46
CA CYS A 503 -19.42 -27.71 -50.43
C CYS A 503 -19.30 -29.22 -50.69
N ALA A 504 -18.92 -29.56 -51.91
CA ALA A 504 -19.24 -30.78 -52.64
C ALA A 504 -18.38 -32.01 -52.32
N SER A 505 -19.01 -33.20 -52.37
CA SER A 505 -18.72 -34.30 -53.31
C SER A 505 -19.86 -35.32 -53.25
#